data_AF-A0A1G1Z9G2-F1
#
_entry.id   AF-A0A1G1Z9G2-F1
#
_cell.length_a   1.000
_cell.length_b   1.000
_cell.length_c   1.000
_cell.angle_alpha   90.00
_cell.angle_beta   90.00
_cell.angle_gamma   90.00
#
_symmetry.space_group_name_H-M   'P 1'
#
loop_
_entity.id
_entity.type
_entity.pdbx_description
1 polymer ?
#
loop_
_entity_poly.entity_id
_entity_poly.type
_entity_poly.pdbx_seq_one_letter_code
_entity_poly.pdbx_strand_id
1 'polypeptide(L)'
;MNKNEMPVVGEDKKFGVLGYRIENNHYVVNIRWKDGHETEEHFPVKGFPVVNPETGAVHDPIEGKKALKILEENADKMTAEEFSWLNFSDLRKKR
;
A
#
# COMPACT_ATOMS: atom_id res chain seq x y z
N MET A 1 -15.99 -5.72 47.44
CA MET A 1 -16.42 -5.75 46.02
C MET A 1 -16.28 -4.33 45.48
N ASN A 2 -15.20 -4.03 44.76
CA ASN A 2 -15.02 -2.73 44.11
C ASN A 2 -15.28 -2.86 42.61
N LYS A 3 -15.95 -1.83 42.11
CA LYS A 3 -16.70 -1.75 40.87
C LYS A 3 -15.80 -1.43 39.67
N ASN A 4 -16.16 -2.03 38.54
CA ASN A 4 -16.00 -1.53 37.18
C ASN A 4 -14.57 -1.30 36.67
N GLU A 5 -13.89 -2.39 36.31
CA GLU A 5 -12.96 -2.34 35.18
C GLU A 5 -13.80 -2.25 33.90
N MET A 6 -13.98 -1.03 33.40
CA MET A 6 -14.47 -0.82 32.03
C MET A 6 -13.38 -1.35 31.08
N PRO A 7 -13.74 -2.07 30.00
CA PRO A 7 -12.75 -2.45 28.99
C PRO A 7 -12.16 -1.18 28.41
N VAL A 8 -10.83 -1.09 28.41
CA VAL A 8 -10.09 -0.09 27.65
C VAL A 8 -10.56 -0.24 26.20
N VAL A 9 -11.37 0.70 25.74
CA VAL A 9 -11.78 0.82 24.34
C VAL A 9 -10.47 0.97 23.58
N GLY A 10 -10.05 -0.10 22.91
CA GLY A 10 -8.82 -0.12 22.13
C GLY A 10 -8.88 1.05 21.15
N GLU A 11 -7.81 1.86 21.12
CA GLU A 11 -7.64 2.90 20.12
C GLU A 11 -8.08 2.36 18.76
N ASP A 12 -9.02 3.02 18.09
CA ASP A 12 -9.47 2.65 16.75
C ASP A 12 -8.24 2.57 15.86
N LYS A 13 -7.71 1.35 15.65
CA LYS A 13 -6.50 1.14 14.88
C LYS A 13 -6.81 1.54 13.44
N LYS A 14 -6.31 2.70 13.03
CA LYS A 14 -6.47 3.18 11.66
C LYS A 14 -5.76 2.21 10.70
N PHE A 15 -6.50 1.72 9.71
CA PHE A 15 -6.00 0.90 8.60
C PHE A 15 -5.67 1.80 7.39
N GLY A 16 -4.85 1.28 6.47
CA GLY A 16 -4.36 1.98 5.29
C GLY A 16 -3.00 2.66 5.53
N VAL A 17 -2.72 3.70 4.74
CA VAL A 17 -1.48 4.48 4.86
C VAL A 17 -1.48 5.26 6.18
N LEU A 18 -0.50 4.96 7.03
CA LEU A 18 -0.29 5.63 8.32
C LEU A 18 0.47 6.96 8.14
N GLY A 19 1.33 7.03 7.13
CA GLY A 19 2.09 8.21 6.76
C GLY A 19 3.14 7.90 5.70
N TYR A 20 3.67 8.94 5.07
CA TYR A 20 4.76 8.82 4.11
C TYR A 20 5.78 9.94 4.26
N ARG A 21 7.00 9.68 3.79
CA ARG A 21 8.07 10.67 3.63
C ARG A 21 8.79 10.42 2.31
N ILE A 22 9.56 11.41 1.85
CA ILE A 22 10.39 11.28 0.65
C ILE A 22 11.85 11.34 1.08
N GLU A 23 12.60 10.28 0.82
CA GLU A 23 14.02 10.14 1.13
C GLU A 23 14.76 9.61 -0.10
N ASN A 24 15.89 10.22 -0.46
CA ASN A 24 16.74 9.76 -1.59
C ASN A 24 15.96 9.47 -2.89
N ASN A 25 15.05 10.38 -3.28
CA ASN A 25 14.15 10.23 -4.44
C ASN A 25 13.23 9.01 -4.41
N HIS A 26 12.92 8.48 -3.22
CA HIS A 26 11.95 7.42 -3.00
C HIS A 26 10.87 7.89 -2.03
N TYR A 27 9.64 7.45 -2.26
CA TYR A 27 8.62 7.43 -1.23
C TYR A 27 8.96 6.30 -0.26
N VAL A 28 8.81 6.59 1.03
CA VAL A 28 8.83 5.61 2.11
C VAL A 28 7.48 5.71 2.81
N VAL A 29 6.67 4.66 2.71
CA VAL A 29 5.26 4.64 3.11
C VAL A 29 5.02 3.59 4.18
N ASN A 30 4.54 4.01 5.34
CA ASN A 30 4.12 3.09 6.40
C ASN A 30 2.65 2.75 6.20
N ILE A 31 2.33 1.45 6.19
CA ILE A 31 1.00 0.93 5.87
C ILE A 31 0.59 -0.02 6.99
N ARG A 32 -0.67 0.07 7.43
CA ARG A 32 -1.34 -0.97 8.22
C ARG A 32 -2.41 -1.62 7.37
N TRP A 33 -2.20 -2.87 6.98
CA TRP A 33 -3.12 -3.64 6.15
C TRP A 33 -4.36 -4.08 6.92
N LYS A 34 -5.40 -4.55 6.20
CA LYS A 34 -6.71 -4.90 6.81
C LYS A 34 -6.62 -5.96 7.92
N ASP A 35 -5.59 -6.82 7.88
CA ASP A 35 -5.33 -7.88 8.85
C ASP A 35 -4.56 -7.37 10.08
N GLY A 36 -4.21 -6.09 10.11
CA GLY A 36 -3.43 -5.45 11.16
C GLY A 36 -1.93 -5.59 11.01
N HIS A 37 -1.43 -6.25 9.95
CA HIS A 37 -0.01 -6.30 9.64
C HIS A 37 0.47 -4.90 9.24
N GLU A 38 1.64 -4.49 9.74
CA GLU A 38 2.28 -3.24 9.34
C GLU A 38 3.51 -3.47 8.47
N THR A 39 3.59 -2.78 7.34
CA THR A 39 4.76 -2.85 6.45
C THR A 39 5.24 -1.45 6.07
N GLU A 40 6.52 -1.36 5.68
CA GLU A 40 7.11 -0.15 5.08
C GLU A 40 7.38 -0.44 3.61
N GLU A 41 6.77 0.34 2.72
CA GLU A 41 6.92 0.22 1.27
C GLU A 41 7.79 1.34 0.71
N HIS A 42 8.66 0.99 -0.25
CA HIS A 42 9.66 1.87 -0.81
C HIS A 42 9.55 1.87 -2.33
N PHE A 43 9.37 3.05 -2.93
CA PHE A 43 9.32 3.14 -4.40
C PHE A 43 9.81 4.48 -4.93
N PRO A 44 10.44 4.51 -6.13
CA PRO A 44 10.99 5.74 -6.68
C PRO A 44 9.91 6.80 -6.93
N VAL A 45 10.23 8.06 -6.66
CA VAL A 45 9.37 9.21 -6.98
C VAL A 45 9.07 9.27 -8.48
N LYS A 46 10.06 8.94 -9.32
CA LYS A 46 9.93 8.88 -10.79
C LYS A 46 9.10 7.70 -11.29
N GLY A 47 8.70 6.79 -10.39
CA GLY A 47 7.98 5.57 -10.73
C GLY A 47 8.87 4.37 -11.01
N PHE A 48 8.22 3.24 -11.24
CA PHE A 48 8.85 1.94 -11.44
C PHE A 48 8.10 1.10 -12.47
N PRO A 49 8.79 0.23 -13.22
CA PRO A 49 8.14 -0.71 -14.12
C PRO A 49 7.39 -1.76 -13.31
N VAL A 50 6.26 -2.21 -13.84
CA VAL A 50 5.53 -3.35 -13.28
C VAL A 50 5.70 -4.53 -14.22
N VAL A 51 6.10 -5.68 -13.66
CA VAL A 51 6.41 -6.89 -14.42
C VAL A 51 5.55 -8.03 -13.88
N ASN A 52 4.91 -8.77 -14.78
CA ASN A 52 4.21 -10.00 -14.42
C ASN A 52 5.27 -11.11 -14.22
N PRO A 53 5.41 -11.68 -13.01
CA PRO A 53 6.46 -12.66 -12.73
C PRO A 53 6.22 -14.02 -13.42
N GLU A 54 4.98 -14.37 -13.75
CA GLU A 54 4.62 -15.64 -14.39
C GLU A 54 4.90 -15.61 -15.90
N THR A 55 4.62 -14.48 -16.55
CA THR A 55 4.71 -14.34 -18.02
C THR A 55 5.92 -13.53 -18.48
N GLY A 56 6.56 -12.78 -17.58
CA GLY A 56 7.61 -11.80 -17.90
C GLY A 56 7.09 -10.56 -18.64
N ALA A 57 5.77 -10.40 -18.79
CA ALA A 57 5.19 -9.26 -19.48
C ALA A 57 5.44 -7.95 -18.71
N VAL A 58 5.90 -6.92 -19.41
CA VAL A 58 6.10 -5.57 -18.85
C VAL A 58 4.83 -4.76 -19.06
N HIS A 59 4.26 -4.26 -17.97
CA HIS A 59 3.08 -3.41 -17.95
C HIS A 59 3.48 -1.93 -17.93
N ASP A 60 2.49 -1.03 -18.00
CA ASP A 60 2.76 0.40 -17.88
C ASP A 60 3.34 0.73 -16.50
N PRO A 61 4.40 1.55 -16.44
CA PRO A 61 5.03 1.91 -15.20
C PRO A 61 4.06 2.69 -14.31
N ILE A 62 4.22 2.54 -13.00
CA ILE A 62 3.46 3.30 -12.02
C ILE A 62 4.35 4.42 -11.50
N GLU A 63 3.92 5.67 -11.71
CA GLU A 63 4.57 6.85 -11.13
C GLU A 63 4.50 6.81 -9.60
N GLY A 64 5.53 7.28 -8.89
CA GLY A 64 5.58 7.20 -7.42
C GLY A 64 4.37 7.89 -6.76
N LYS A 65 3.95 9.05 -7.27
CA LYS A 65 2.73 9.73 -6.78
C LYS A 65 1.47 8.89 -6.99
N LYS A 66 1.37 8.17 -8.11
CA LYS A 66 0.25 7.27 -8.41
C LYS A 66 0.29 6.05 -7.48
N ALA A 67 1.48 5.50 -7.23
CA ALA A 67 1.67 4.39 -6.29
C ALA A 67 1.21 4.74 -4.88
N LEU A 68 1.61 5.90 -4.35
CA LEU A 68 1.13 6.39 -3.06
C LEU A 68 -0.40 6.48 -3.01
N LYS A 69 -1.02 7.09 -4.03
CA LYS A 69 -2.47 7.22 -4.11
C LYS A 69 -3.18 5.87 -4.15
N ILE A 70 -2.65 4.90 -4.90
CA ILE A 70 -3.16 3.52 -4.92
C ILE A 70 -3.18 2.93 -3.51
N LEU A 71 -2.09 3.08 -2.75
CA LEU A 71 -2.01 2.59 -1.38
C LEU A 71 -3.01 3.31 -0.45
N GLU A 72 -3.13 4.63 -0.57
CA GLU A 72 -4.11 5.42 0.20
C GLU A 72 -5.56 4.99 -0.06
N GLU A 73 -5.88 4.56 -1.29
CA GLU A 73 -7.23 4.17 -1.69
C GLU A 73 -7.57 2.69 -1.42
N ASN A 74 -6.58 1.83 -1.23
CA ASN A 74 -6.79 0.37 -1.28
C ASN A 74 -6.24 -0.40 -0.07
N ALA A 75 -5.19 0.08 0.62
CA ALA A 75 -4.51 -0.71 1.64
C ALA A 75 -5.38 -1.06 2.86
N ASP A 76 -6.42 -0.26 3.13
CA ASP A 76 -7.41 -0.52 4.19
C ASP A 76 -8.39 -1.65 3.85
N LYS A 77 -8.45 -2.06 2.57
CA LYS A 77 -9.43 -3.03 2.04
C LYS A 77 -8.83 -4.39 1.70
N MET A 78 -7.51 -4.55 1.76
CA MET A 78 -6.81 -5.78 1.39
C MET A 78 -5.64 -6.11 2.35
N THR A 79 -5.20 -7.36 2.34
CA THR A 79 -3.95 -7.76 3.04
C THR A 79 -2.74 -7.43 2.17
N ALA A 80 -1.55 -7.45 2.78
CA ALA A 80 -0.29 -7.35 2.04
C ALA A 80 -0.14 -8.44 0.96
N GLU A 81 -0.63 -9.66 1.25
CA GLU A 81 -0.55 -10.81 0.35
C GLU A 81 -1.50 -10.71 -0.86
N GLU A 82 -2.65 -10.06 -0.68
CA GLU A 82 -3.61 -9.82 -1.76
C GLU A 82 -3.18 -8.65 -2.67
N PHE A 83 -2.36 -7.74 -2.16
CA PHE A 83 -1.92 -6.56 -2.88
C PHE A 83 -0.93 -6.93 -4.00
N SER A 84 -1.17 -6.38 -5.19
CA SER A 84 -0.24 -6.49 -6.31
C SER A 84 -0.28 -5.24 -7.17
N TRP A 85 0.90 -4.68 -7.47
CA TRP A 85 1.04 -3.56 -8.40
C TRP A 85 0.47 -3.87 -9.80
N LEU A 86 0.43 -5.14 -10.19
CA LEU A 86 -0.14 -5.60 -11.47
C LEU A 86 -1.62 -5.25 -11.60
N ASN A 87 -2.36 -5.26 -10.49
CA ASN A 87 -3.80 -4.94 -10.48
C ASN A 87 -4.08 -3.47 -10.83
N PHE A 88 -3.04 -2.62 -10.84
CA PHE A 88 -3.14 -1.18 -11.06
C PHE A 88 -2.30 -0.69 -12.26
N SER A 89 -1.59 -1.62 -12.91
CA SER A 89 -0.83 -1.35 -14.13
C SER A 89 -1.63 -1.83 -15.34
N ASP A 90 -2.31 -0.90 -16.02
CA ASP A 90 -2.98 -1.22 -17.27
C ASP A 90 -1.95 -1.71 -18.30
N LEU A 91 -2.29 -2.79 -19.01
CA LEU A 91 -1.62 -3.12 -20.26
C LEU A 91 -2.02 -2.03 -21.26
N ARG A 92 -1.06 -1.47 -22.00
CA ARG A 92 -1.35 -0.75 -23.24
C ARG A 92 -2.36 -1.58 -24.04
N LYS A 93 -3.63 -1.18 -24.06
CA LYS A 93 -4.51 -1.54 -25.16
C LYS A 93 -3.80 -0.98 -26.38
N LYS A 94 -3.14 -1.86 -27.15
CA LYS A 94 -2.68 -1.54 -28.51
C LYS A 94 -3.91 -0.95 -29.21
N ARG A 95 -3.91 0.36 -29.41
CA ARG A 95 -4.77 1.01 -30.40
C ARG A 95 -4.14 0.77 -31.76
#